data_AF-A0A914E1G7-F1
#
_entry.id   AF-A0A914E1G7-F1
#
_cell.length_a   1.000
_cell.length_b   1.000
_cell.length_c   1.000
_cell.angle_alpha   90.00
_cell.angle_beta   90.00
_cell.angle_gamma   90.00
#
_symmetry.space_group_name_H-M   'P 1'
#
loop_
_entity.id
_entity.type
_entity.pdbx_description
1 polymer ?
#
loop_
_entity_poly.entity_id
_entity_poly.type
_entity_poly.pdbx_seq_one_letter_code
_entity_poly.pdbx_strand_id
1 'polypeptide(L)'
;MAEINEIQVQYKGQIYSIPVEKDNSLKLENVKTIDVNAVGVAHYNLGDAFRKKVLSDPKGFLRTREQWLKNVRLVVKDPDTKKPIVVDE
;
A
#
# COMPACT_ATOMS: atom_id res chain seq x y z
N MET A 1 -5.74 19.00 9.64
CA MET A 1 -5.27 17.75 9.03
C MET A 1 -6.14 16.65 9.61
N ALA A 2 -6.85 15.89 8.79
CA ALA A 2 -7.63 14.76 9.29
C ALA A 2 -6.67 13.66 9.80
N GLU A 3 -6.95 13.10 10.98
CA GLU A 3 -6.23 11.91 11.47
C GLU A 3 -6.60 10.71 10.58
N ILE A 4 -5.59 10.14 9.93
CA ILE A 4 -5.75 8.89 9.17
C ILE A 4 -5.43 7.76 10.14
N ASN A 5 -6.45 7.03 10.58
CA ASN A 5 -6.27 5.89 11.49
C ASN A 5 -5.99 4.59 10.74
N GLU A 6 -6.56 4.43 9.55
CA GLU A 6 -6.42 3.23 8.73
C GLU A 6 -6.51 3.56 7.23
N ILE A 7 -5.92 2.70 6.41
CA ILE A 7 -6.09 2.73 4.94
C ILE A 7 -6.68 1.40 4.46
N GLN A 8 -7.50 1.47 3.41
CA GLN A 8 -8.07 0.30 2.77
C GLN A 8 -7.21 -0.14 1.59
N VAL A 9 -6.62 -1.32 1.69
CA VAL A 9 -5.72 -1.90 0.69
C VAL A 9 -6.40 -3.08 0.02
N GLN A 10 -6.52 -3.00 -1.30
CA GLN A 10 -7.07 -4.07 -2.12
C GLN A 10 -5.98 -5.09 -2.50
N TYR A 11 -6.29 -6.37 -2.35
CA TYR A 11 -5.43 -7.49 -2.73
C TYR A 11 -6.28 -8.72 -3.08
N LYS A 12 -6.06 -9.33 -4.26
CA LYS A 12 -6.78 -10.54 -4.73
C LYS A 12 -8.30 -10.43 -4.59
N GLY A 13 -8.87 -9.29 -4.97
CA GLY A 13 -10.31 -9.01 -4.88
C GLY A 13 -10.85 -8.75 -3.47
N GLN A 14 -10.02 -8.83 -2.43
CA GLN A 14 -10.39 -8.53 -1.04
C GLN A 14 -9.83 -7.16 -0.61
N ILE A 15 -10.49 -6.55 0.37
CA ILE A 15 -10.07 -5.27 0.96
C ILE A 15 -9.61 -5.54 2.40
N TYR A 16 -8.41 -5.07 2.71
CA TYR A 16 -7.78 -5.18 4.02
C TYR A 16 -7.62 -3.79 4.62
N SER A 17 -8.02 -3.63 5.89
CA SER A 17 -7.74 -2.42 6.65
C SER A 17 -6.38 -2.52 7.31
N ILE A 18 -5.48 -1.58 6.99
CA ILE A 18 -4.15 -1.49 7.59
C ILE A 18 -4.10 -0.28 8.52
N PRO A 19 -3.75 -0.46 9.81
CA PRO A 19 -3.60 0.66 10.72
C PRO A 19 -2.39 1.53 10.34
N VAL A 20 -2.61 2.84 10.45
CA VAL A 20 -1.61 3.88 10.22
C VAL A 20 -1.15 4.42 11.58
N GLU A 21 0.15 4.68 11.70
CA GLU A 21 0.73 5.28 12.88
C GLU A 21 0.35 6.76 12.99
N LYS A 22 0.46 7.32 14.21
CA LYS A 22 0.05 8.71 14.49
C LYS A 22 0.80 9.77 13.69
N ASP A 23 1.98 9.45 13.15
CA ASP A 23 2.74 10.33 12.25
C ASP A 23 2.29 10.22 10.77
N ASN A 24 1.15 9.56 10.52
CA ASN A 24 0.66 9.17 9.20
C ASN A 24 1.64 8.24 8.46
N SER A 25 2.47 7.48 9.18
CA SER A 25 3.29 6.43 8.57
C SER A 25 2.61 5.06 8.63
N LEU A 26 2.85 4.25 7.61
CA LEU A 26 2.46 2.85 7.57
C LEU A 26 3.69 2.00 7.82
N LYS A 27 3.63 1.09 8.79
CA LYS A 27 4.66 0.08 8.99
C LYS A 27 4.54 -1.00 7.92
N LEU A 28 5.66 -1.36 7.30
CA LEU A 28 5.69 -2.47 6.33
C LEU A 28 5.22 -3.79 6.95
N GLU A 29 5.44 -4.01 8.26
CA GLU A 29 4.96 -5.20 8.97
C GLU A 29 3.44 -5.34 8.91
N ASN A 30 2.70 -4.24 9.07
CA ASN A 30 1.24 -4.23 8.97
C ASN A 30 0.75 -4.53 7.54
N VAL A 31 1.60 -4.32 6.53
CA VAL A 31 1.33 -4.69 5.13
C VAL A 31 1.63 -6.15 4.89
N LYS A 32 2.70 -6.66 5.51
CA LYS A 32 3.12 -8.06 5.43
C LYS A 32 2.18 -9.05 6.11
N THR A 33 1.28 -8.58 6.98
CA THR A 33 0.19 -9.41 7.51
C THR A 33 -0.79 -9.87 6.42
N ILE A 34 -0.89 -9.13 5.31
CA ILE A 34 -1.72 -9.48 4.15
C ILE A 34 -1.00 -10.50 3.27
N ASP A 35 0.27 -10.24 2.95
CA ASP A 35 1.11 -11.14 2.17
C ASP A 35 2.57 -11.04 2.62
N VAL A 36 3.23 -12.18 2.86
CA VAL A 36 4.63 -12.21 3.30
C VAL A 36 5.59 -11.62 2.27
N ASN A 37 5.21 -11.62 0.99
CA ASN A 37 5.96 -11.02 -0.10
C ASN A 37 5.63 -9.55 -0.30
N ALA A 38 4.75 -8.95 0.50
CA ALA A 38 4.44 -7.54 0.42
C ALA A 38 5.70 -6.69 0.64
N VAL A 39 5.94 -5.78 -0.31
CA VAL A 39 7.04 -4.80 -0.28
C VAL A 39 6.54 -3.37 -0.13
N GLY A 40 5.23 -3.17 -0.18
CA GLY A 40 4.60 -1.88 0.05
C GLY A 40 3.19 -1.81 -0.50
N VAL A 41 2.73 -0.59 -0.71
CA VAL A 41 1.41 -0.30 -1.28
C VAL A 41 1.51 0.74 -2.38
N ALA A 42 0.59 0.69 -3.34
CA ALA A 42 0.48 1.63 -4.44
C ALA A 42 -0.89 2.28 -4.43
N HIS A 43 -0.94 3.61 -4.46
CA HIS A 43 -2.19 4.35 -4.62
C HIS A 43 -2.43 4.66 -6.10
N TYR A 44 -3.66 4.40 -6.58
CA TYR A 44 -4.13 4.69 -7.93
C TYR A 44 -5.02 5.93 -7.92
N ASN A 45 -4.50 7.04 -8.43
CA ASN A 45 -5.30 8.26 -8.55
C ASN A 45 -6.18 8.17 -9.80
N LEU A 46 -7.50 8.11 -9.64
CA LEU A 46 -8.48 8.01 -10.73
C LEU A 46 -8.45 9.20 -11.72
N GLY A 47 -7.83 10.33 -11.34
CA GLY A 47 -7.71 11.53 -12.20
C GLY A 47 -6.40 11.64 -12.98
N ASP A 48 -5.41 10.78 -12.73
CA ASP A 48 -4.06 10.87 -13.30
C ASP A 48 -3.69 9.47 -13.81
N ALA A 49 -4.19 9.14 -15.00
CA ALA A 49 -4.35 7.78 -15.55
C ALA A 49 -3.11 6.85 -15.52
N PHE A 50 -1.93 7.32 -15.11
CA PHE A 50 -0.70 6.54 -15.13
C PHE A 50 0.24 6.75 -13.92
N ARG A 51 -0.13 7.55 -12.91
CA ARG A 51 0.77 7.82 -11.77
C ARG A 51 0.61 6.78 -10.67
N LYS A 52 1.16 5.59 -10.90
CA LYS A 52 1.43 4.59 -9.86
C LYS A 52 2.53 5.12 -8.95
N LYS A 53 2.19 5.67 -7.78
CA LYS A 53 3.20 5.97 -6.77
C LYS A 53 3.38 4.74 -5.89
N VAL A 54 4.30 3.87 -6.32
CA VAL A 54 4.75 2.72 -5.52
C VAL A 54 5.54 3.29 -4.35
N LEU A 55 4.99 3.20 -3.14
CA LEU A 55 5.76 3.41 -1.93
C LEU A 55 6.30 2.04 -1.52
N SER A 56 7.50 1.72 -2.00
CA SER A 56 8.34 0.68 -1.42
C SER A 56 9.45 1.39 -0.67
N ASP A 57 9.28 1.60 0.62
CA ASP A 57 10.35 2.16 1.45
C ASP A 57 11.13 1.02 2.10
N PRO A 58 12.41 0.80 1.74
CA PRO A 58 13.24 -0.24 2.35
C PRO A 58 13.53 0.02 3.83
N LYS A 59 13.25 1.23 4.36
CA LYS A 59 13.38 1.58 5.77
C LYS A 59 12.10 1.34 6.57
N GLY A 60 11.03 0.85 5.94
CA GLY A 60 9.86 0.31 6.64
C GLY A 60 8.75 1.30 6.96
N PHE A 61 8.85 2.57 6.53
CA PHE A 61 7.85 3.61 6.77
C PHE A 61 7.29 4.16 5.47
N LEU A 62 5.98 4.00 5.23
CA LEU A 62 5.30 4.59 4.08
C LEU A 62 4.49 5.81 4.55
N ARG A 63 4.82 7.03 4.11
CA ARG A 63 4.01 8.22 4.46
C ARG A 63 2.67 8.18 3.73
N THR A 64 1.60 7.93 4.47
CA THR A 64 0.22 8.03 4.00
C THR A 64 -0.21 9.49 3.92
N ARG A 65 -1.11 9.80 2.98
CA ARG A 65 -1.76 11.11 2.83
C ARG A 65 -3.26 10.88 2.73
N GLU A 66 -4.09 11.90 2.95
CA GLU A 66 -5.56 11.78 2.89
C GLU A 66 -6.07 11.17 1.57
N GLN A 67 -5.33 11.37 0.48
CA GLN A 67 -5.63 10.77 -0.82
C GLN A 67 -5.54 9.23 -0.84
N TRP A 68 -4.91 8.60 0.16
CA TRP A 68 -4.64 7.16 0.26
C TRP A 68 -5.74 6.40 1.01
N LEU A 69 -6.83 7.07 1.39
CA LEU A 69 -7.97 6.42 2.04
C LEU A 69 -8.73 5.48 1.08
N LYS A 70 -8.53 5.62 -0.24
CA LYS A 70 -9.23 4.83 -1.27
C LYS A 70 -8.26 4.47 -2.41
N ASN A 71 -8.60 3.45 -3.21
CA ASN A 71 -7.84 3.02 -4.39
C ASN A 71 -6.37 2.64 -4.11
N VAL A 72 -6.08 2.10 -2.91
CA VAL A 72 -4.76 1.58 -2.57
C VAL A 72 -4.73 0.09 -2.87
N ARG A 73 -3.64 -0.38 -3.48
CA ARG A 73 -3.42 -1.78 -3.83
C ARG A 73 -2.12 -2.29 -3.24
N LEU A 74 -2.09 -3.58 -2.92
CA LEU A 74 -0.90 -4.22 -2.39
C LEU A 74 0.17 -4.38 -3.47
N VAL A 75 1.41 -4.09 -3.11
CA VAL A 75 2.59 -4.35 -3.94
C VAL A 75 3.33 -5.52 -3.33
N VAL A 76 3.44 -6.62 -4.06
CA VAL A 76 4.18 -7.80 -3.66
C VAL A 76 5.44 -7.96 -4.51
N LYS A 77 6.46 -8.58 -3.94
CA LYS A 77 7.62 -9.02 -4.69
C LYS A 77 7.26 -10.29 -5.42
N ASP A 78 7.30 -10.24 -6.74
CA ASP A 78 7.12 -11.41 -7.57
C ASP A 78 8.23 -12.45 -7.28
N PRO A 79 7.89 -13.72 -6.99
CA PRO A 79 8.88 -14.73 -6.61
C PRO A 79 9.83 -15.08 -7.75
N ASP A 80 9.37 -15.04 -9.00
CA ASP A 80 10.13 -15.38 -10.20
C ASP A 80 11.04 -14.25 -10.66
N THR A 81 10.48 -13.05 -10.81
CA THR A 81 11.20 -11.89 -11.37
C THR A 81 11.88 -11.04 -10.30
N LYS A 82 11.59 -11.27 -9.01
CA LYS A 82 12.01 -10.46 -7.86
C LYS A 82 11.61 -8.98 -7.96
N LYS A 83 10.74 -8.62 -8.90
CA LYS A 83 10.28 -7.25 -9.13
C LYS A 83 9.03 -6.96 -8.30
N PRO A 84 8.85 -5.71 -7.85
CA PRO A 84 7.61 -5.29 -7.22
C PRO A 84 6.49 -5.25 -8.28
N ILE A 85 5.44 -6.05 -8.06
CA ILE A 85 4.23 -6.06 -8.88
C ILE A 85 3.04 -5.64 -8.03
N VAL A 86 2.11 -4.90 -8.63
CA VAL A 86 0.81 -4.66 -8.01
C VAL A 86 -0.07 -5.84 -8.38
N VAL A 87 -0.64 -6.50 -7.38
CA VAL A 87 -1.59 -7.59 -7.61
C VAL A 87 -2.96 -6.97 -7.74
N ASP A 88 -3.46 -6.97 -8.97
CA ASP A 88 -4.81 -6.57 -9.30
C ASP A 88 -5.48 -7.77 -9.97
N GLU A 89 -6.23 -8.52 -9.17
CA GLU A 89 -6.79 -9.85 -9.48
C GLU A 89 -5.77 -11.02 -9.54
#